data_AF-A0AA36UJ72-F1
#
_entry.id   AF-A0AA36UJ72-F1
#
_cell.length_a   1.000
_cell.length_b   1.000
_cell.length_c   1.000
_cell.angle_alpha   90.00
_cell.angle_beta   90.00
_cell.angle_gamma   90.00
#
_symmetry.space_group_name_H-M   'P 1'
#
loop_
_entity.id
_entity.type
_entity.pdbx_description
1 polymer ?
#
loop_
_entity_poly.entity_id
_entity_poly.type
_entity_poly.pdbx_seq_one_letter_code
_entity_poly.pdbx_strand_id
1 'polypeptide(L)' 'MPNRVGIENRPAVVDQKARIGDWEADTIVGKGQKSALLTLVGRVTRYAIICNEFGNCVHRRAT' A
#
# COMPACT_ATOMS: atom_id res chain seq x y z
N MET A 1 -2.38 -17.60 9.37
CA MET A 1 -1.37 -17.44 8.31
C MET A 1 0.00 -17.70 8.92
N PRO A 2 0.67 -18.81 8.57
CA PRO A 2 2.05 -19.03 9.00
C PRO A 2 2.97 -17.94 8.40
N ASN A 3 4.03 -17.56 9.12
CA ASN A 3 5.07 -16.60 8.69
C ASN A 3 4.63 -15.13 8.53
N ARG A 4 3.53 -14.71 9.17
CA ARG A 4 3.21 -13.28 9.25
C ARG A 4 4.13 -12.61 10.28
N VAL A 5 4.95 -11.68 9.82
CA VAL A 5 5.70 -10.78 10.70
C VAL A 5 4.81 -9.59 11.03
N GLY A 6 4.61 -9.31 12.31
CA GLY A 6 3.83 -8.14 12.75
C GLY A 6 4.53 -6.82 12.43
N ILE A 7 3.75 -5.74 12.38
CA ILE A 7 4.24 -4.39 12.01
C ILE A 7 5.26 -3.88 13.02
N GLU A 8 5.11 -4.26 14.28
CA GLU A 8 6.03 -3.96 15.39
C GLU A 8 7.45 -4.51 15.17
N ASN A 9 7.60 -5.51 14.31
CA ASN A 9 8.90 -6.12 13.99
C ASN A 9 9.56 -5.52 12.75
N ARG A 10 8.98 -4.49 12.12
CA ARG A 10 9.59 -3.86 10.95
C ARG A 10 10.89 -3.13 11.35
N PRO A 11 11.89 -3.06 10.46
CA PRO A 11 13.09 -2.28 10.70
C PRO A 11 12.77 -0.81 10.99
N ALA A 12 13.43 -0.21 11.98
CA ALA A 12 13.21 1.19 12.38
C ALA A 12 13.37 2.21 11.22
N VAL A 13 14.18 1.89 10.21
CA VAL A 13 14.37 2.74 9.01
C VAL A 13 13.07 3.01 8.25
N VAL A 14 12.09 2.10 8.34
CA VAL A 14 10.78 2.26 7.70
C VAL A 14 10.02 3.45 8.28
N ASP A 15 10.16 3.71 9.58
CA ASP A 15 9.52 4.83 10.28
C ASP A 15 10.25 6.15 10.15
N GLN A 16 11.55 6.10 9.85
CA GLN A 16 12.34 7.27 9.53
C GLN A 16 11.95 7.89 8.18
N LYS A 17 11.22 7.15 7.32
CA LYS A 17 10.81 7.61 5.98
C LYS A 17 11.97 8.17 5.15
N ALA A 18 13.15 7.55 5.27
CA ALA A 18 14.37 7.98 4.61
C ALA A 18 14.74 7.11 3.39
N ARG A 19 14.23 5.87 3.31
CA ARG A 19 14.54 4.89 2.26
C ARG A 19 13.43 4.81 1.22
N ILE A 20 13.78 4.99 -0.06
CA ILE A 20 12.88 4.69 -1.17
C ILE A 20 12.69 3.18 -1.28
N GLY A 21 11.45 2.73 -1.49
CA GLY A 21 11.11 1.30 -1.66
C GLY A 21 10.25 0.73 -0.53
N ASP A 22 10.00 1.49 0.53
CA ASP A 22 9.01 1.13 1.55
C ASP A 22 7.61 1.60 1.12
N TRP A 23 6.67 0.66 1.01
CA TRP A 23 5.29 0.89 0.56
C TRP A 23 4.29 0.45 1.62
N GLU A 24 3.22 1.22 1.78
CA GLU A 24 2.00 0.83 2.48
C GLU A 24 0.99 0.32 1.45
N ALA A 25 0.26 -0.74 1.81
CA ALA A 25 -0.70 -1.38 0.93
C ALA A 25 -2.02 -1.60 1.68
N ASP A 26 -3.10 -0.96 1.21
CA ASP A 26 -4.44 -1.11 1.75
C ASP A 26 -5.39 -1.65 0.69
N THR A 27 -6.37 -2.45 1.12
CA THR A 27 -7.44 -2.95 0.25
C THR A 27 -8.78 -2.40 0.71
N ILE A 28 -9.48 -1.70 -0.18
CA ILE A 28 -10.83 -1.19 0.04
C ILE A 28 -11.80 -2.15 -0.64
N VAL A 29 -12.73 -2.72 0.10
CA VAL A 29 -13.74 -3.65 -0.42
C VAL A 29 -15.07 -2.93 -0.57
N GLY A 30 -15.65 -2.98 -1.77
CA GLY A 30 -16.93 -2.39 -2.09
C GLY A 30 -18.11 -3.09 -1.40
N LYS A 31 -19.27 -2.43 -1.38
CA LYS A 31 -20.48 -2.96 -0.75
C LYS A 31 -20.84 -4.34 -1.30
N GLY A 32 -21.09 -5.28 -0.39
CA GLY A 32 -21.43 -6.66 -0.75
C GLY A 32 -20.28 -7.44 -1.40
N GLN A 33 -19.03 -7.00 -1.22
CA GLN A 33 -17.82 -7.65 -1.73
C GLN A 33 -17.81 -7.80 -3.26
N LYS A 34 -18.51 -6.90 -3.97
CA LYS A 34 -18.64 -6.94 -5.44
C LYS A 34 -17.50 -6.24 -6.20
N SER A 35 -16.69 -5.46 -5.51
CA SER A 35 -15.54 -4.75 -6.08
C SER A 35 -14.45 -4.57 -5.04
N ALA A 36 -13.22 -4.31 -5.51
CA ALA A 36 -12.10 -4.06 -4.62
C ALA A 36 -11.08 -3.09 -5.25
N LEU A 37 -10.56 -2.18 -4.45
CA LEU A 37 -9.43 -1.34 -4.82
C LEU A 37 -8.21 -1.73 -3.99
N LEU A 38 -7.10 -1.96 -4.65
CA LEU A 38 -5.78 -2.01 -4.02
C LEU A 38 -5.15 -0.63 -4.12
N THR A 39 -4.67 -0.11 -2.99
CA THR A 39 -3.92 1.13 -2.94
C THR A 39 -2.51 0.83 -2.45
N LEU A 40 -1.49 1.31 -3.16
CA LEU A 40 -0.08 1.22 -2.80
C LEU A 40 0.48 2.63 -2.68
N VAL A 41 1.04 2.98 -1.53
CA VAL A 41 1.59 4.32 -1.27
C VAL A 41 3.02 4.22 -0.80
N GLY A 42 3.95 4.82 -1.54
CA GLY A 42 5.35 4.91 -1.14
C GLY A 42 5.52 5.86 0.04
N ARG A 43 6.07 5.39 1.18
CA ARG A 43 6.15 6.18 2.43
C ARG A 43 7.00 7.45 2.31
N VAL A 44 8.00 7.42 1.41
CA VAL A 44 8.94 8.53 1.18
C VAL A 44 8.51 9.39 -0.02
N THR A 45 8.27 8.75 -1.16
CA THR A 45 7.96 9.45 -2.41
C THR A 45 6.56 10.03 -2.46
N ARG A 46 5.68 9.53 -1.58
CA ARG A 46 4.22 9.69 -1.61
C ARG A 46 3.62 9.31 -2.96
N TYR A 47 4.29 8.47 -3.72
CA TYR A 47 3.74 7.97 -4.98
C TYR A 47 2.65 6.95 -4.68
N ALA A 48 1.46 7.20 -5.20
CA ALA A 48 0.28 6.37 -5.01
C ALA A 48 -0.06 5.63 -6.31
N ILE A 49 -0.30 4.33 -6.20
CA ILE A 49 -0.85 3.49 -7.25
C ILE A 49 -2.17 2.96 -6.73
N ILE A 50 -3.25 3.15 -7.48
CA ILE A 50 -4.58 2.63 -7.15
C ILE A 50 -5.00 1.74 -8.29
N CYS A 51 -5.21 0.46 -7.98
CA CYS A 51 -5.64 -0.53 -8.95
C CYS A 51 -7.01 -1.07 -8.56
N ASN A 52 -7.86 -1.34 -9.53
CA ASN A 52 -9.10 -2.08 -9.30
C ASN A 52 -8.89 -3.60 -9.46
N GLU A 53 -9.94 -4.37 -9.17
CA GLU A 53 -9.95 -5.83 -9.26
C GLU A 53 -9.70 -6.37 -10.68
N PHE A 54 -9.83 -5.53 -11.70
CA PHE A 54 -9.57 -5.87 -13.11
C PHE A 54 -8.14 -5.54 -13.57
N GLY A 55 -7.29 -5.07 -12.65
CA GLY A 55 -5.89 -4.70 -12.96
C GLY A 55 -5.74 -3.33 -13.62
N ASN A 56 -6.80 -2.53 -13.73
CA ASN A 56 -6.69 -1.15 -14.20
C ASN A 56 -6.11 -0.29 -13.09
N CYS A 57 -4.98 0.35 -13.36
CA CYS A 57 -4.25 1.13 -12.38
C CYS A 57 -4.15 2.61 -12.78
N VAL A 58 -4.33 3.50 -11.80
CA VAL A 58 -3.98 4.91 -11.88
C VAL A 58 -2.81 5.18 -10.95
N HIS A 59 -1.86 6.00 -11.38
CA HIS A 59 -0.67 6.31 -10.60
C HIS A 59 -0.41 7.81 -10.57
N ARG A 60 -0.18 8.35 -9.38
CA ARG A 60 0.05 9.78 -9.16
C ARG A 60 0.89 9.99 -7.91
N ARG A 61 1.57 11.13 -7.84
CA ARG A 61 2.10 11.60 -6.56
C ARG A 61 0.92 12.08 -5.71
N ALA A 62 0.77 11.53 -4.51
CA ALA A 62 -0.16 12.05 -3.52
C ALA A 62 0.37 13.43 -3.06
N THR A 63 -0.49 14.44 -3.18
CA THR A 63 -0.31 15.79 -2.66
C THR A 63 -0.23 15.78 -1.15
#